data_AF-A0A936MVD0-F1
#
_entry.id   AF-A0A936MVD0-F1
#
_cell.length_a   1.000
_cell.length_b   1.000
_cell.length_c   1.000
_cell.angle_alpha   90.00
_cell.angle_beta   90.00
_cell.angle_gamma   90.00
#
_symmetry.space_group_name_H-M   'P 1'
#
loop_
_entity.id
_entity.type
_entity.pdbx_description
1 polymer ?
#
loop_
_entity_poly.entity_id
_entity_poly.type
_entity_poly.pdbx_seq_one_letter_code
_entity_poly.pdbx_strand_id
1 'polypeptide(L)'
;MLTPRRILALSILVFPACDAKAPPSPAVSLSHEDTAKDAPRDSSERVSPSGAANVKRIASTDAPGATPARVSGPKSIGAIAERAYIYKKPQAKGLPLGYIRMGTSAPLLSNDPVEGKDCPRGYYKVKPRGYVCLDPRKTTLDLSDPYYQALAQFAPAKGTSFPYSYAFSNGAPMYSRVPTAAEAEKAERSFGEAGKFVQLAEWSAGHEELIANGEKIVGKDAVPAIFADHKRTVGGNGAYDPKKLVWRVIPNGSMVAYAKAFEQDGRVWLVTPDLMLVPADRMRPFRRSKFHGVHIGEKVNLPLAWNRGLSPIQKFTKDDDKMIPMGETIASKTFVQINDEPIKVGKQSYYPLRNEPGVYIAATKSVTVTRLPKKLPTGVGPGEKWIEAKINPGTLTAYEGMTPVYATMFSPGKGGAPVPGYDPYVHSMTKTGFFPIEWKDHVSVMSPDKEWPPKKLWISEVPHIQYLRAPLAMHVAYWHEDFGNLKSAECVNLSPEDGAFMFGWTDPPLPEGWGGIRPGDGNGKSTPVVITAF
;
A
#
# COMPACT_ATOMS: atom_id res chain seq x y z
N MET A 1 -38.42 -34.50 -66.66
CA MET A 1 -39.35 -34.05 -65.59
C MET A 1 -39.03 -34.82 -64.33
N LEU A 2 -38.99 -34.11 -63.19
CA LEU A 2 -39.03 -34.60 -61.81
C LEU A 2 -37.81 -35.34 -61.23
N THR A 3 -37.12 -34.59 -60.36
CA THR A 3 -36.28 -34.99 -59.22
C THR A 3 -36.81 -36.13 -58.36
N PRO A 4 -35.90 -36.84 -57.67
CA PRO A 4 -36.11 -37.13 -56.25
C PRO A 4 -34.95 -36.67 -55.36
N ARG A 5 -35.35 -36.23 -54.15
CA ARG A 5 -34.55 -35.74 -53.03
C ARG A 5 -33.45 -36.73 -52.60
N ARG A 6 -32.23 -36.23 -52.40
CA ARG A 6 -31.25 -36.83 -51.48
C ARG A 6 -31.12 -35.94 -50.24
N ILE A 7 -31.39 -36.56 -49.10
CA ILE A 7 -31.26 -36.04 -47.75
C ILE A 7 -29.75 -35.86 -47.47
N LEU A 8 -29.32 -34.64 -47.16
CA LEU A 8 -27.98 -34.38 -46.67
C LEU A 8 -27.97 -34.60 -45.16
N ALA A 9 -27.22 -35.61 -44.70
CA ALA A 9 -26.98 -35.86 -43.29
C ALA A 9 -26.11 -34.74 -42.72
N LEU A 10 -26.63 -34.05 -41.71
CA LEU A 10 -25.92 -33.03 -40.93
C LEU A 10 -25.11 -33.75 -39.84
N SER A 11 -23.80 -33.93 -40.07
CA SER A 11 -22.89 -34.44 -39.06
C SER A 11 -22.64 -33.38 -37.99
N ILE A 12 -23.38 -33.46 -36.89
CA ILE A 12 -23.14 -32.72 -35.65
C ILE A 12 -21.95 -33.39 -34.95
N LEU A 13 -20.79 -32.73 -34.97
CA LEU A 13 -19.64 -33.08 -34.13
C LEU A 13 -19.94 -32.63 -32.69
N VAL A 14 -20.46 -33.58 -31.91
CA VAL A 14 -20.55 -33.50 -30.46
C VAL A 14 -19.15 -33.80 -29.89
N PHE A 15 -18.50 -32.81 -29.29
CA PHE A 15 -17.34 -33.05 -28.44
C PHE A 15 -17.82 -33.40 -27.01
N PRO A 16 -17.27 -34.45 -26.38
CA PRO A 16 -17.73 -34.92 -25.08
C PRO A 16 -17.33 -33.95 -23.97
N ALA A 17 -18.31 -33.59 -23.15
CA ALA A 17 -18.12 -32.92 -21.87
C ALA A 17 -17.38 -33.88 -20.92
N CYS A 18 -16.16 -33.50 -20.52
CA CYS A 18 -15.54 -34.06 -19.33
C CYS A 18 -16.07 -33.30 -18.12
N ASP A 19 -16.91 -33.98 -17.34
CA ASP A 19 -17.27 -33.63 -15.97
C ASP A 19 -16.01 -33.56 -15.09
N ALA A 20 -15.57 -32.34 -14.77
CA ALA A 20 -14.67 -32.10 -13.64
C ALA A 20 -15.50 -31.48 -12.52
N LYS A 21 -15.98 -32.34 -11.63
CA LYS A 21 -16.71 -32.00 -10.40
C LYS A 21 -15.77 -31.19 -9.49
N ALA A 22 -15.91 -29.86 -9.46
CA ALA A 22 -15.21 -29.01 -8.51
C ALA A 22 -15.75 -29.28 -7.09
N PRO A 23 -14.88 -29.40 -6.06
CA PRO A 23 -15.36 -29.57 -4.69
C PRO A 23 -16.02 -28.27 -4.19
N PRO A 24 -17.12 -28.36 -3.41
CA PRO A 24 -17.78 -27.17 -2.88
C PRO A 24 -16.91 -26.53 -1.78
N SER A 25 -16.49 -25.28 -1.99
CA SER A 25 -15.95 -24.44 -0.91
C SER A 25 -17.06 -23.54 -0.38
N PRO A 26 -17.20 -23.40 0.94
CA PRO A 26 -18.40 -22.85 1.55
C PRO A 26 -18.54 -21.35 1.28
N ALA A 27 -19.74 -20.95 0.86
CA ALA A 27 -20.18 -19.57 0.83
C ALA A 27 -20.17 -19.00 2.26
N VAL A 28 -19.58 -17.82 2.45
CA VAL A 28 -19.64 -17.11 3.73
C VAL A 28 -20.43 -15.83 3.51
N SER A 29 -21.68 -15.87 3.97
CA SER A 29 -22.48 -14.70 4.31
C SER A 29 -21.85 -13.98 5.52
N LEU A 30 -21.80 -12.66 5.48
CA LEU A 30 -21.57 -11.84 6.67
C LEU A 30 -22.93 -11.29 7.08
N SER A 31 -23.60 -11.98 8.01
CA SER A 31 -24.73 -11.42 8.74
C SER A 31 -24.22 -10.45 9.79
N HIS A 32 -24.68 -9.21 9.71
CA HIS A 32 -24.68 -8.28 10.83
C HIS A 32 -25.75 -8.71 11.83
N GLU A 33 -25.39 -8.86 13.09
CA GLU A 33 -26.36 -8.88 14.19
C GLU A 33 -26.05 -7.75 15.17
N ASP A 34 -26.91 -6.74 15.11
CA ASP A 34 -27.29 -5.91 16.23
C ASP A 34 -27.93 -6.80 17.31
N THR A 35 -27.50 -6.69 18.57
CA THR A 35 -28.42 -6.85 19.71
C THR A 35 -27.95 -6.01 20.90
N ALA A 36 -28.77 -5.01 21.21
CA ALA A 36 -28.94 -4.52 22.56
C ALA A 36 -30.15 -5.24 23.17
N LYS A 37 -30.00 -5.85 24.36
CA LYS A 37 -30.86 -5.61 25.53
C LYS A 37 -30.60 -6.56 26.71
N ASP A 38 -30.73 -5.93 27.88
CA ASP A 38 -31.20 -6.42 29.18
C ASP A 38 -30.27 -7.19 30.14
N ALA A 39 -30.13 -6.56 31.30
CA ALA A 39 -29.58 -7.06 32.55
C ALA A 39 -30.52 -8.10 33.20
N PRO A 40 -30.05 -8.77 34.27
CA PRO A 40 -30.52 -8.31 35.58
C PRO A 40 -29.43 -8.19 36.65
N ARG A 41 -29.82 -7.40 37.66
CA ARG A 41 -29.16 -7.11 38.93
C ARG A 41 -28.78 -8.37 39.70
N ASP A 42 -27.64 -8.34 40.39
CA ASP A 42 -27.62 -8.78 41.78
C ASP A 42 -26.59 -8.00 42.62
N SER A 43 -27.01 -7.74 43.83
CA SER A 43 -26.46 -6.97 44.93
C SER A 43 -25.37 -7.72 45.72
N SER A 44 -24.35 -7.02 46.18
CA SER A 44 -23.91 -7.15 47.58
C SER A 44 -23.06 -5.96 48.01
N GLU A 45 -23.55 -5.33 49.07
CA GLU A 45 -22.87 -4.30 49.84
C GLU A 45 -21.61 -4.85 50.52
N ARG A 46 -20.55 -4.04 50.58
CA ARG A 46 -19.79 -3.89 51.84
C ARG A 46 -18.97 -2.60 51.90
N VAL A 47 -19.49 -1.67 52.70
CA VAL A 47 -18.84 -0.94 53.80
C VAL A 47 -17.52 -0.19 53.50
N SER A 48 -17.61 1.14 53.50
CA SER A 48 -16.50 2.06 53.75
C SER A 48 -16.01 1.99 55.20
N PRO A 49 -14.78 2.44 55.45
CA PRO A 49 -14.66 3.53 56.41
C PRO A 49 -13.80 4.70 55.93
N SER A 50 -14.21 5.86 56.42
CA SER A 50 -13.57 7.16 56.39
C SER A 50 -12.12 7.17 56.87
N GLY A 51 -11.31 8.04 56.28
CA GLY A 51 -9.99 8.40 56.82
C GLY A 51 -9.39 9.57 56.06
N ALA A 52 -9.85 10.78 56.35
CA ALA A 52 -9.18 12.01 55.95
C ALA A 52 -7.84 12.11 56.70
N ALA A 53 -6.73 12.24 55.96
CA ALA A 53 -5.43 12.57 56.54
C ALA A 53 -4.74 13.63 55.68
N ASN A 54 -4.72 14.85 56.21
CA ASN A 54 -3.93 16.00 55.79
C ASN A 54 -2.45 15.63 55.68
N VAL A 55 -1.83 15.87 54.52
CA VAL A 55 -0.36 15.89 54.39
C VAL A 55 0.11 17.34 54.45
N LYS A 56 0.78 17.66 55.56
CA LYS A 56 1.54 18.89 55.80
C LYS A 56 2.53 19.13 54.66
N ARG A 57 2.45 20.30 54.02
CA ARG A 57 3.57 20.89 53.26
C ARG A 57 4.72 21.15 54.24
N ILE A 58 5.86 20.54 53.99
CA ILE A 58 7.15 20.98 54.55
C ILE A 58 7.69 22.01 53.56
N ALA A 59 7.84 23.24 54.04
CA ALA A 59 8.44 24.35 53.31
C ALA A 59 9.94 24.10 53.13
N SER A 60 10.43 24.19 51.89
CA SER A 60 11.85 24.37 51.59
C SER A 60 12.09 25.86 51.39
N THR A 61 13.12 26.37 52.06
CA THR A 61 13.61 27.73 52.02
C THR A 61 14.16 28.09 50.63
N ASP A 62 13.81 29.28 50.17
CA ASP A 62 14.23 29.89 48.90
C ASP A 62 15.73 30.24 48.86
N ALA A 63 16.33 30.06 47.69
CA ALA A 63 17.45 30.86 47.22
C ALA A 63 16.95 31.72 46.03
N PRO A 64 17.17 33.05 46.02
CA PRO A 64 16.61 33.91 44.99
C PRO A 64 17.51 33.97 43.76
N GLY A 65 16.94 33.76 42.58
CA GLY A 65 17.60 34.12 41.32
C GLY A 65 17.66 33.04 40.25
N ALA A 66 16.52 32.50 39.84
CA ALA A 66 16.31 32.04 38.48
C ALA A 66 14.81 32.01 38.21
N THR A 67 14.34 32.96 37.41
CA THR A 67 13.02 32.85 36.79
C THR A 67 12.97 31.51 36.05
N PRO A 68 12.08 30.56 36.39
CA PRO A 68 11.95 29.36 35.58
C PRO A 68 11.51 29.82 34.20
N ALA A 69 12.34 29.55 33.20
CA ALA A 69 11.94 29.70 31.81
C ALA A 69 10.60 28.96 31.66
N ARG A 70 9.56 29.71 31.29
CA ARG A 70 8.22 29.20 31.04
C ARG A 70 8.35 28.05 30.04
N VAL A 71 8.28 26.81 30.53
CA VAL A 71 8.38 25.61 29.70
C VAL A 71 7.29 25.74 28.64
N SER A 72 7.68 25.96 27.38
CA SER A 72 6.72 26.08 26.30
C SER A 72 5.96 24.77 26.25
N GLY A 73 4.65 24.81 26.50
CA GLY A 73 3.79 23.64 26.53
C GLY A 73 3.87 22.78 25.26
N PRO A 74 3.27 21.58 25.28
CA PRO A 74 3.46 20.54 24.26
C PRO A 74 3.19 21.09 22.85
N LYS A 75 4.18 21.07 21.96
CA LYS A 75 4.03 21.58 20.57
C LYS A 75 3.42 20.54 19.62
N SER A 76 3.48 19.27 20.00
CA SER A 76 3.07 18.12 19.19
C SER A 76 2.65 16.95 20.08
N ILE A 77 1.89 16.01 19.51
CA ILE A 77 1.58 14.71 20.10
C ILE A 77 2.11 13.61 19.19
N GLY A 78 2.91 12.69 19.75
CA GLY A 78 3.51 11.55 19.06
C GLY A 78 2.69 10.28 19.22
N ALA A 79 2.75 9.39 18.23
CA ALA A 79 2.18 8.05 18.32
C ALA A 79 3.26 7.01 18.66
N ILE A 80 2.94 6.12 19.60
CA ILE A 80 3.79 5.01 20.07
C ILE A 80 3.15 3.64 19.83
N ALA A 81 1.91 3.62 19.30
CA ALA A 81 1.29 2.44 18.72
C ALA A 81 1.07 2.66 17.22
N GLU A 82 0.83 1.57 16.47
CA GLU A 82 0.73 1.54 15.01
C GLU A 82 -0.06 2.74 14.43
N ARG A 83 -1.22 3.03 15.03
CA ARG A 83 -2.11 4.13 14.67
C ARG A 83 -2.68 4.80 15.92
N ALA A 84 -2.50 6.13 16.02
CA ALA A 84 -3.25 6.97 16.93
C ALA A 84 -4.31 7.75 16.14
N TYR A 85 -5.57 7.32 16.23
CA TYR A 85 -6.66 7.88 15.45
C TYR A 85 -7.00 9.33 15.85
N ILE A 86 -7.32 10.13 14.84
CA ILE A 86 -7.72 11.53 14.95
C ILE A 86 -9.23 11.59 14.72
N TYR A 87 -9.98 12.07 15.71
CA TYR A 87 -11.44 12.13 15.66
C TYR A 87 -11.95 13.56 15.44
N LYS A 88 -13.15 13.69 14.86
CA LYS A 88 -13.79 14.99 14.63
C LYS A 88 -14.16 15.73 15.92
N LYS A 89 -14.48 14.97 16.97
CA LYS A 89 -14.85 15.44 18.31
C LYS A 89 -13.95 14.76 19.35
N PRO A 90 -13.82 15.27 20.59
CA PRO A 90 -13.02 14.67 21.67
C PRO A 90 -13.71 13.40 22.24
N GLN A 91 -13.90 12.40 21.37
CA GLN A 91 -14.48 11.09 21.68
C GLN A 91 -14.09 10.11 20.57
N ALA A 92 -13.75 8.87 20.92
CA ALA A 92 -13.41 7.80 19.99
C ALA A 92 -14.68 7.13 19.43
N LYS A 93 -15.57 7.94 18.86
CA LYS A 93 -16.84 7.50 18.28
C LYS A 93 -16.97 7.95 16.83
N GLY A 94 -17.34 7.01 15.96
CA GLY A 94 -17.50 7.23 14.52
C GLY A 94 -16.19 7.05 13.74
N LEU A 95 -16.24 7.35 12.44
CA LEU A 95 -15.08 7.20 11.57
C LEU A 95 -14.02 8.26 11.86
N PRO A 96 -12.75 7.88 12.05
CA PRO A 96 -11.68 8.84 12.24
C PRO A 96 -11.50 9.74 11.00
N LEU A 97 -10.98 10.94 11.22
CA LEU A 97 -10.54 11.85 10.16
C LEU A 97 -9.23 11.38 9.51
N GLY A 98 -8.42 10.65 10.28
CA GLY A 98 -7.08 10.21 9.93
C GLY A 98 -6.40 9.55 11.13
N TYR A 99 -5.10 9.33 11.06
CA TYR A 99 -4.30 8.91 12.22
C TYR A 99 -2.89 9.47 12.17
N ILE A 100 -2.24 9.50 13.33
CA ILE A 100 -0.79 9.66 13.48
C ILE A 100 -0.16 8.27 13.50
N ARG A 101 0.89 8.07 12.70
CA ARG A 101 1.58 6.78 12.60
C ARG A 101 2.60 6.64 13.73
N MET A 102 2.81 5.43 14.26
CA MET A 102 3.90 5.19 15.22
C MET A 102 5.23 5.80 14.77
N GLY A 103 5.97 6.39 15.71
CA GLY A 103 7.24 7.08 15.43
C GLY A 103 7.09 8.45 14.75
N THR A 104 5.86 8.90 14.49
CA THR A 104 5.58 10.23 13.97
C THR A 104 4.77 11.05 14.96
N SER A 105 4.69 12.35 14.74
CA SER A 105 3.90 13.27 15.57
C SER A 105 3.14 14.27 14.72
N ALA A 106 2.00 14.72 15.24
CA ALA A 106 1.24 15.82 14.67
C ALA A 106 1.37 17.08 15.54
N PRO A 107 1.54 18.26 14.93
CA PRO A 107 1.59 19.51 15.67
C PRO A 107 0.24 19.80 16.32
N LEU A 108 0.27 20.41 17.51
CA LEU A 108 -0.94 20.78 18.24
C LEU A 108 -1.48 22.14 17.80
N LEU A 109 -2.81 22.28 17.83
CA LEU A 109 -3.54 23.55 17.73
C LEU A 109 -3.71 24.22 19.10
N SER A 110 -3.74 23.42 20.16
CA SER A 110 -3.80 23.88 21.55
C SER A 110 -2.95 22.95 22.41
N ASN A 111 -2.27 23.54 23.38
CA ASN A 111 -1.50 22.81 24.39
C ASN A 111 -2.39 22.30 25.54
N ASP A 112 -3.63 22.79 25.62
CA ASP A 112 -4.58 22.43 26.65
C ASP A 112 -5.42 21.22 26.20
N PRO A 113 -5.57 20.19 27.06
CA PRO A 113 -6.44 19.07 26.77
C PRO A 113 -7.91 19.47 26.81
N VAL A 114 -8.73 18.77 26.03
CA VAL A 114 -10.19 18.83 26.05
C VAL A 114 -10.70 17.55 26.71
N GLU A 115 -11.59 17.69 27.70
CA GLU A 115 -12.17 16.55 28.38
C GLU A 115 -12.98 15.66 27.42
N GLY A 116 -12.86 14.34 27.61
CA GLY A 116 -13.65 13.35 26.90
C GLY A 116 -13.84 12.11 27.78
N LYS A 117 -15.06 11.58 27.83
CA LYS A 117 -15.46 10.52 28.78
C LYS A 117 -14.64 9.24 28.65
N ASP A 118 -14.10 8.97 27.46
CA ASP A 118 -13.36 7.77 27.10
C ASP A 118 -11.83 7.99 27.05
N CYS A 119 -11.35 9.18 27.43
CA CYS A 119 -9.93 9.50 27.47
C CYS A 119 -9.58 10.22 28.78
N PRO A 120 -9.19 9.48 29.84
CA PRO A 120 -8.95 10.05 31.17
C PRO A 120 -7.88 11.15 31.23
N ARG A 121 -6.91 11.13 30.30
CA ARG A 121 -5.84 12.14 30.20
C ARG A 121 -6.16 13.27 29.20
N GLY A 122 -7.38 13.29 28.68
CA GLY A 122 -7.89 14.30 27.77
C GLY A 122 -7.47 14.11 26.31
N TYR A 123 -8.22 14.79 25.43
CA TYR A 123 -7.97 14.87 24.01
C TYR A 123 -7.19 16.13 23.66
N TYR A 124 -6.20 16.01 22.78
CA TYR A 124 -5.44 17.13 22.26
C TYR A 124 -5.88 17.49 20.86
N LYS A 125 -6.10 18.78 20.61
CA LYS A 125 -6.48 19.28 19.29
C LYS A 125 -5.25 19.36 18.40
N VAL A 126 -5.24 18.64 17.28
CA VAL A 126 -4.09 18.58 16.35
C VAL A 126 -4.31 19.47 15.12
N LYS A 127 -3.23 19.90 14.46
CA LYS A 127 -3.30 20.54 13.15
C LYS A 127 -3.57 19.50 12.05
N PRO A 128 -4.29 19.88 10.98
CA PRO A 128 -5.04 21.14 10.85
C PRO A 128 -6.38 21.11 11.61
N ARG A 129 -6.79 19.97 12.16
CA ARG A 129 -8.04 19.78 12.93
C ARG A 129 -8.10 18.41 13.60
N GLY A 130 -9.14 18.23 14.41
CA GLY A 130 -9.46 16.97 15.05
C GLY A 130 -8.77 16.80 16.39
N TYR A 131 -9.06 15.68 17.03
CA TYR A 131 -8.73 15.40 18.42
C TYR A 131 -8.08 14.01 18.53
N VAL A 132 -6.99 13.93 19.27
CA VAL A 132 -6.27 12.69 19.57
C VAL A 132 -6.27 12.47 21.07
N CYS A 133 -6.67 11.28 21.52
CA CYS A 133 -6.64 10.93 22.94
C CYS A 133 -5.20 10.77 23.42
N LEU A 134 -4.83 11.35 24.57
CA LEU A 134 -3.58 11.07 25.26
C LEU A 134 -3.65 9.70 25.98
N ASP A 135 -3.58 8.63 25.21
CA ASP A 135 -3.59 7.25 25.71
C ASP A 135 -2.13 6.81 25.99
N PRO A 136 -1.77 6.39 27.23
CA PRO A 136 -0.41 5.96 27.58
C PRO A 136 0.09 4.73 26.78
N ARG A 137 -0.80 3.99 26.12
CA ARG A 137 -0.44 2.84 25.28
C ARG A 137 -0.34 3.21 23.79
N LYS A 138 -0.78 4.39 23.38
CA LYS A 138 -0.86 4.77 21.95
C LYS A 138 -0.20 6.09 21.61
N THR A 139 -0.06 7.00 22.56
CA THR A 139 0.42 8.36 22.33
C THR A 139 1.29 8.89 23.45
N THR A 140 2.12 9.88 23.14
CA THR A 140 2.94 10.62 24.10
C THR A 140 3.01 12.10 23.74
N LEU A 141 3.11 12.97 24.75
CA LEU A 141 3.52 14.37 24.57
C LEU A 141 5.01 14.57 24.80
N ASP A 142 5.66 13.60 25.45
CA ASP A 142 7.10 13.58 25.61
C ASP A 142 7.72 12.95 24.36
N LEU A 143 8.12 13.81 23.42
CA LEU A 143 8.83 13.37 22.23
C LEU A 143 10.29 13.02 22.52
N SER A 144 10.81 13.27 23.73
CA SER A 144 12.14 12.78 24.16
C SER A 144 12.10 11.39 24.78
N ASP A 145 10.91 10.83 24.98
CA ASP A 145 10.71 9.47 25.44
C ASP A 145 11.57 8.48 24.61
N PRO A 146 12.41 7.64 25.26
CA PRO A 146 13.33 6.75 24.54
C PRO A 146 12.65 5.79 23.58
N TYR A 147 11.43 5.33 23.89
CA TYR A 147 10.69 4.44 23.00
C TYR A 147 10.13 5.18 21.79
N TYR A 148 9.61 6.40 21.97
CA TYR A 148 9.22 7.24 20.84
C TYR A 148 10.41 7.60 19.96
N GLN A 149 11.56 7.97 20.53
CA GLN A 149 12.78 8.27 19.78
C GLN A 149 13.27 7.06 18.97
N ALA A 150 13.20 5.87 19.58
CA ALA A 150 13.47 4.62 18.86
C ALA A 150 12.54 4.45 17.67
N LEU A 151 11.22 4.56 17.85
CA LEU A 151 10.26 4.45 16.74
C LEU A 151 10.49 5.52 15.66
N ALA A 152 10.75 6.77 16.07
CA ALA A 152 10.97 7.89 15.16
C ALA A 152 12.21 7.71 14.29
N GLN A 153 13.24 7.04 14.81
CA GLN A 153 14.44 6.71 14.04
C GLN A 153 14.15 5.78 12.84
N PHE A 154 13.11 4.96 12.93
CA PHE A 154 12.72 3.99 11.89
C PHE A 154 11.35 4.31 11.26
N ALA A 155 10.88 5.55 11.42
CA ALA A 155 9.67 6.05 10.77
C ALA A 155 9.83 6.09 9.23
N PRO A 156 8.73 6.07 8.46
CA PRO A 156 8.82 6.05 7.00
C PRO A 156 9.46 7.33 6.48
N ALA A 157 10.36 7.19 5.52
CA ALA A 157 10.94 8.35 4.84
C ALA A 157 9.83 9.16 4.14
N LYS A 158 9.90 10.48 4.23
CA LYS A 158 8.92 11.40 3.64
C LYS A 158 9.31 11.77 2.22
N GLY A 159 8.32 12.01 1.36
CA GLY A 159 8.53 12.55 0.01
C GLY A 159 9.28 11.60 -0.94
N THR A 160 9.21 10.30 -0.70
CA THR A 160 9.87 9.26 -1.51
C THR A 160 8.85 8.25 -2.03
N SER A 161 9.13 7.67 -3.19
CA SER A 161 8.42 6.53 -3.78
C SER A 161 8.63 5.23 -3.02
N PHE A 162 9.74 5.13 -2.27
CA PHE A 162 10.09 4.02 -1.39
C PHE A 162 10.31 4.51 0.04
N PRO A 163 9.29 4.50 0.90
CA PRO A 163 9.40 4.88 2.31
C PRO A 163 10.35 3.97 3.11
N TYR A 164 10.55 2.73 2.64
CA TYR A 164 11.45 1.73 3.22
C TYR A 164 12.21 0.96 2.14
N SER A 165 13.13 0.10 2.58
CA SER A 165 13.60 -1.02 1.77
C SER A 165 12.70 -2.24 2.00
N TYR A 166 12.60 -3.11 1.00
CA TYR A 166 11.68 -4.24 1.03
C TYR A 166 12.39 -5.54 0.65
N ALA A 167 11.96 -6.64 1.25
CA ALA A 167 12.45 -7.97 0.94
C ALA A 167 11.33 -9.01 0.98
N PHE A 168 11.51 -10.10 0.23
CA PHE A 168 10.63 -11.25 0.20
C PHE A 168 11.09 -12.30 1.20
N SER A 169 10.14 -12.88 1.96
CA SER A 169 10.43 -13.90 2.96
C SER A 169 10.11 -15.31 2.45
N ASN A 170 11.04 -16.24 2.68
CA ASN A 170 10.81 -17.68 2.54
C ASN A 170 10.52 -18.34 3.90
N GLY A 171 10.06 -17.56 4.89
CA GLY A 171 9.92 -17.97 6.27
C GLY A 171 11.06 -17.43 7.13
N ALA A 172 10.74 -16.65 8.16
CA ALA A 172 11.75 -16.14 9.08
C ALA A 172 11.20 -15.86 10.48
N PRO A 173 12.01 -16.01 11.55
CA PRO A 173 11.67 -15.44 12.85
C PRO A 173 11.77 -13.90 12.84
N MET A 174 10.90 -13.25 13.60
CA MET A 174 11.02 -11.85 14.02
C MET A 174 11.45 -11.81 15.48
N TYR A 175 12.64 -11.30 15.75
CA TYR A 175 13.21 -11.22 17.08
C TYR A 175 13.00 -9.86 17.72
N SER A 176 12.88 -9.83 19.05
CA SER A 176 12.82 -8.58 19.82
C SER A 176 14.20 -7.94 20.04
N ARG A 177 15.28 -8.72 19.89
CA ARG A 177 16.70 -8.33 20.01
C ARG A 177 17.58 -9.32 19.25
N VAL A 178 18.87 -9.03 19.09
CA VAL A 178 19.80 -9.99 18.48
C VAL A 178 19.89 -11.24 19.39
N PRO A 179 19.50 -12.44 18.91
CA PRO A 179 19.64 -13.67 19.68
C PRO A 179 21.12 -14.04 19.85
N THR A 180 21.45 -14.77 20.91
CA THR A 180 22.73 -15.48 20.97
C THR A 180 22.75 -16.63 19.96
N ALA A 181 23.93 -17.19 19.65
CA ALA A 181 24.04 -18.32 18.71
C ALA A 181 23.16 -19.52 19.12
N ALA A 182 23.17 -19.91 20.40
CA ALA A 182 22.37 -21.02 20.91
C ALA A 182 20.86 -20.74 20.86
N GLU A 183 20.46 -19.48 21.11
CA GLU A 183 19.07 -19.04 20.99
C GLU A 183 18.59 -19.10 19.53
N ALA A 184 19.40 -18.60 18.60
CA ALA A 184 19.11 -18.63 17.16
C ALA A 184 19.03 -20.07 16.65
N GLU A 185 19.97 -20.94 17.02
CA GLU A 185 19.97 -22.36 16.65
C GLU A 185 18.66 -23.02 17.11
N LYS A 186 18.23 -22.76 18.35
CA LYS A 186 16.97 -23.31 18.88
C LYS A 186 15.74 -22.74 18.18
N ALA A 187 15.70 -21.43 17.96
CA ALA A 187 14.56 -20.75 17.35
C ALA A 187 14.38 -21.10 15.87
N GLU A 188 15.48 -21.40 15.16
CA GLU A 188 15.49 -21.55 13.70
C GLU A 188 15.44 -23.00 13.22
N ARG A 189 15.40 -24.00 14.12
CA ARG A 189 15.41 -25.44 13.78
C ARG A 189 14.38 -25.85 12.72
N SER A 190 13.24 -25.16 12.68
CA SER A 190 12.12 -25.48 11.78
C SER A 190 12.17 -24.78 10.43
N PHE A 191 13.08 -23.83 10.22
CA PHE A 191 13.10 -22.99 9.01
C PHE A 191 14.06 -23.49 7.93
N GLY A 192 14.67 -24.66 8.11
CA GLY A 192 15.74 -25.15 7.24
C GLY A 192 17.01 -24.31 7.31
N GLU A 193 17.95 -24.58 6.40
CA GLU A 193 19.26 -23.91 6.36
C GLU A 193 19.12 -22.44 5.96
N ALA A 194 19.81 -21.54 6.68
CA ALA A 194 19.86 -20.12 6.35
C ALA A 194 20.49 -19.91 4.97
N GLY A 195 20.00 -18.93 4.20
CA GLY A 195 20.45 -18.65 2.84
C GLY A 195 19.97 -19.64 1.78
N LYS A 196 19.32 -20.76 2.16
CA LYS A 196 18.66 -21.66 1.20
C LYS A 196 17.23 -21.19 0.95
N PHE A 197 16.92 -20.95 -0.32
CA PHE A 197 15.60 -20.48 -0.74
C PHE A 197 14.87 -21.61 -1.48
N VAL A 198 13.78 -22.09 -0.90
CA VAL A 198 12.87 -23.02 -1.56
C VAL A 198 11.89 -22.20 -2.40
N GLN A 199 11.81 -22.50 -3.69
CA GLN A 199 10.78 -21.92 -4.57
C GLN A 199 9.40 -22.26 -3.98
N LEU A 200 8.59 -21.23 -3.74
CA LEU A 200 7.24 -21.43 -3.24
C LEU A 200 6.31 -21.85 -4.39
N ALA A 201 5.11 -22.33 -4.05
CA ALA A 201 4.13 -22.78 -5.04
C ALA A 201 3.64 -21.63 -5.93
N GLU A 202 2.99 -21.95 -7.04
CA GLU A 202 2.60 -21.01 -8.11
C GLU A 202 1.88 -19.73 -7.62
N TRP A 203 1.15 -19.82 -6.50
CA TRP A 203 0.50 -18.65 -5.90
C TRP A 203 1.45 -17.50 -5.56
N SER A 204 2.73 -17.78 -5.28
CA SER A 204 3.73 -16.76 -4.94
C SER A 204 4.38 -16.14 -6.18
N ALA A 205 4.29 -16.76 -7.36
CA ALA A 205 4.98 -16.31 -8.56
C ALA A 205 4.63 -14.85 -8.94
N GLY A 206 3.41 -14.40 -8.61
CA GLY A 206 2.98 -13.02 -8.80
C GLY A 206 3.74 -11.97 -7.96
N HIS A 207 4.49 -12.41 -6.95
CA HIS A 207 5.21 -11.59 -5.97
C HIS A 207 6.74 -11.72 -6.08
N GLU A 208 7.25 -12.54 -6.99
CA GLU A 208 8.67 -12.90 -7.03
C GLU A 208 9.45 -12.26 -8.18
N GLU A 209 8.77 -11.60 -9.13
CA GLU A 209 9.39 -11.08 -10.36
C GLU A 209 10.54 -10.10 -10.11
N LEU A 210 10.36 -9.19 -9.15
CA LEU A 210 11.39 -8.21 -8.81
C LEU A 210 12.42 -8.72 -7.80
N ILE A 211 12.38 -9.99 -7.39
CA ILE A 211 13.42 -10.51 -6.51
C ILE A 211 14.79 -10.46 -7.22
N ALA A 212 15.78 -9.91 -6.52
CA ALA A 212 17.15 -9.82 -6.97
C ALA A 212 17.88 -11.16 -6.74
N ASN A 213 17.75 -12.08 -7.68
CA ASN A 213 18.36 -13.42 -7.58
C ASN A 213 19.88 -13.36 -7.45
N GLY A 214 20.41 -14.01 -6.41
CA GLY A 214 21.85 -14.05 -6.12
C GLY A 214 22.37 -12.85 -5.35
N GLU A 215 21.56 -11.81 -5.14
CA GLU A 215 21.94 -10.65 -4.32
C GLU A 215 21.62 -10.90 -2.84
N LYS A 216 22.51 -10.42 -1.96
CA LYS A 216 22.34 -10.48 -0.51
C LYS A 216 22.11 -9.07 0.03
N ILE A 217 21.28 -8.95 1.05
CA ILE A 217 21.17 -7.70 1.80
C ILE A 217 22.44 -7.54 2.65
N VAL A 218 23.11 -6.41 2.51
CA VAL A 218 24.35 -6.09 3.23
C VAL A 218 24.05 -5.16 4.41
N GLY A 219 24.75 -5.37 5.53
CA GLY A 219 24.67 -4.50 6.70
C GLY A 219 25.46 -3.22 6.46
N LYS A 220 24.77 -2.12 6.15
CA LYS A 220 25.41 -0.80 5.89
C LYS A 220 25.32 0.13 7.09
N ASP A 221 24.41 -0.16 8.01
CA ASP A 221 24.14 0.67 9.17
C ASP A 221 24.92 0.18 10.41
N ALA A 222 25.25 1.12 11.30
CA ALA A 222 25.72 0.77 12.63
C ALA A 222 24.63 0.07 13.45
N VAL A 223 25.03 -0.79 14.39
CA VAL A 223 24.13 -1.41 15.37
C VAL A 223 23.34 -0.31 16.10
N PRO A 224 22.00 -0.28 16.00
CA PRO A 224 21.22 0.69 16.75
C PRO A 224 21.42 0.50 18.25
N ALA A 225 21.60 1.59 18.99
CA ALA A 225 21.86 1.55 20.44
C ALA A 225 20.81 0.76 21.23
N ILE A 226 19.57 0.72 20.73
CA ILE A 226 18.49 -0.06 21.34
C ILE A 226 18.67 -1.57 21.26
N PHE A 227 19.57 -2.07 20.40
CA PHE A 227 19.85 -3.49 20.16
C PHE A 227 21.27 -3.91 20.54
N ALA A 228 22.08 -2.99 21.08
CA ALA A 228 23.45 -3.25 21.49
C ALA A 228 23.54 -4.37 22.54
N ASP A 229 24.65 -5.11 22.52
CA ASP A 229 25.00 -6.15 23.50
C ASP A 229 23.90 -7.20 23.72
N HIS A 230 23.19 -7.58 22.65
CA HIS A 230 22.07 -8.52 22.70
C HIS A 230 20.97 -8.09 23.67
N LYS A 231 20.70 -6.79 23.82
CA LYS A 231 19.65 -6.26 24.68
C LYS A 231 18.69 -5.39 23.89
N ARG A 232 17.42 -5.40 24.30
CA ARG A 232 16.47 -4.37 23.90
C ARG A 232 16.31 -3.37 25.04
N THR A 233 16.87 -2.17 24.90
CA THR A 233 16.90 -1.18 26.01
C THR A 233 15.60 -0.39 26.17
N VAL A 234 14.69 -0.45 25.18
CA VAL A 234 13.40 0.24 25.21
C VAL A 234 12.23 -0.75 25.16
N GLY A 235 11.28 -0.58 26.07
CA GLY A 235 10.05 -1.37 26.14
C GLY A 235 8.93 -0.76 25.30
N GLY A 236 8.03 -1.59 24.76
CA GLY A 236 6.93 -1.13 23.89
C GLY A 236 5.70 -0.59 24.61
N ASN A 237 5.84 -0.04 25.83
CA ASN A 237 4.72 0.36 26.70
C ASN A 237 3.58 -0.69 26.80
N GLY A 238 3.95 -1.97 26.78
CA GLY A 238 3.02 -3.11 26.83
C GLY A 238 2.50 -3.62 25.47
N ALA A 239 2.82 -2.95 24.35
CA ALA A 239 2.48 -3.43 23.01
C ALA A 239 3.31 -4.66 22.59
N TYR A 240 4.52 -4.79 23.14
CA TYR A 240 5.45 -5.88 22.89
C TYR A 240 6.10 -6.31 24.20
N ASP A 241 6.16 -7.62 24.44
CA ASP A 241 6.91 -8.18 25.56
C ASP A 241 8.39 -8.35 25.15
N PRO A 242 9.31 -7.51 25.65
CA PRO A 242 10.73 -7.59 25.30
C PRO A 242 11.39 -8.87 25.84
N LYS A 243 10.75 -9.60 26.76
CA LYS A 243 11.25 -10.90 27.25
C LYS A 243 11.00 -12.02 26.25
N LYS A 244 10.02 -11.87 25.36
CA LYS A 244 9.75 -12.83 24.30
C LYS A 244 10.79 -12.65 23.20
N LEU A 245 11.72 -13.59 23.08
CA LEU A 245 12.80 -13.52 22.09
C LEU A 245 12.24 -13.51 20.65
N VAL A 246 11.51 -14.55 20.27
CA VAL A 246 10.82 -14.62 18.97
C VAL A 246 9.43 -14.05 19.14
N TRP A 247 9.21 -12.84 18.63
CA TRP A 247 7.92 -12.18 18.69
C TRP A 247 6.89 -12.89 17.81
N ARG A 248 7.25 -13.11 16.54
CA ARG A 248 6.38 -13.64 15.49
C ARG A 248 7.18 -14.41 14.46
N VAL A 249 6.51 -15.28 13.72
CA VAL A 249 7.07 -15.94 12.54
C VAL A 249 6.48 -15.29 11.31
N ILE A 250 7.35 -14.88 10.38
CA ILE A 250 6.99 -14.39 9.05
C ILE A 250 6.67 -15.60 8.18
N PRO A 251 5.43 -15.72 7.66
CA PRO A 251 5.06 -16.78 6.74
C PRO A 251 5.80 -16.64 5.42
N ASN A 252 6.03 -17.79 4.78
CA ASN A 252 6.53 -17.88 3.42
C ASN A 252 5.68 -17.01 2.49
N GLY A 253 6.33 -16.29 1.59
CA GLY A 253 5.70 -15.41 0.60
C GLY A 253 5.32 -14.03 1.11
N SER A 254 5.48 -13.77 2.41
CA SER A 254 5.25 -12.42 2.97
C SER A 254 6.37 -11.47 2.54
N MET A 255 6.03 -10.19 2.42
CA MET A 255 6.98 -9.14 2.09
C MET A 255 7.20 -8.26 3.31
N VAL A 256 8.46 -7.94 3.57
CA VAL A 256 8.93 -7.30 4.80
C VAL A 256 9.62 -5.98 4.47
N ALA A 257 9.15 -4.92 5.09
CA ALA A 257 9.73 -3.60 5.06
C ALA A 257 10.75 -3.48 6.19
N TYR A 258 11.89 -2.89 5.88
CA TYR A 258 12.93 -2.60 6.85
C TYR A 258 13.51 -1.21 6.61
N ALA A 259 13.77 -0.51 7.71
CA ALA A 259 14.32 0.84 7.72
C ALA A 259 15.85 0.84 7.72
N LYS A 260 16.47 -0.15 8.35
CA LYS A 260 17.94 -0.30 8.44
C LYS A 260 18.37 -1.75 8.32
N ALA A 261 19.61 -1.96 7.90
CA ALA A 261 20.29 -3.25 7.91
C ALA A 261 21.68 -3.09 8.53
N PHE A 262 21.96 -3.80 9.62
CA PHE A 262 23.24 -3.74 10.33
C PHE A 262 23.83 -5.14 10.50
N GLU A 263 25.14 -5.22 10.73
CA GLU A 263 25.83 -6.47 11.03
C GLU A 263 26.17 -6.56 12.52
N GLN A 264 25.92 -7.72 13.12
CA GLN A 264 26.38 -8.05 14.47
C GLN A 264 26.66 -9.56 14.54
N ASP A 265 27.77 -9.94 15.14
CA ASP A 265 28.22 -11.34 15.29
C ASP A 265 28.31 -12.09 13.95
N GLY A 266 28.75 -11.40 12.89
CA GLY A 266 28.89 -11.96 11.54
C GLY A 266 27.57 -12.24 10.82
N ARG A 267 26.44 -11.75 11.32
CA ARG A 267 25.12 -11.88 10.70
C ARG A 267 24.47 -10.52 10.47
N VAL A 268 23.84 -10.35 9.31
CA VAL A 268 23.10 -9.13 8.97
C VAL A 268 21.66 -9.22 9.48
N TRP A 269 21.21 -8.16 10.16
CA TRP A 269 19.90 -8.01 10.76
C TRP A 269 19.16 -6.83 10.14
N LEU A 270 17.90 -7.05 9.77
CA LEU A 270 17.00 -6.01 9.28
C LEU A 270 16.16 -5.47 10.44
N VAL A 271 16.05 -4.16 10.54
CA VAL A 271 15.18 -3.49 11.53
C VAL A 271 13.86 -3.10 10.89
N THR A 272 12.77 -3.71 11.34
CA THR A 272 11.41 -3.37 10.91
C THR A 272 10.91 -2.11 11.63
N PRO A 273 9.90 -1.39 11.07
CA PRO A 273 9.39 -0.16 11.68
C PRO A 273 8.80 -0.34 13.09
N ASP A 274 8.33 -1.54 13.43
CA ASP A 274 7.83 -1.91 14.76
C ASP A 274 8.94 -2.36 15.73
N LEU A 275 10.21 -2.08 15.39
CA LEU A 275 11.40 -2.39 16.17
C LEU A 275 11.57 -3.89 16.41
N MET A 276 11.36 -4.70 15.37
CA MET A 276 11.73 -6.12 15.37
C MET A 276 12.93 -6.35 14.47
N LEU A 277 13.69 -7.40 14.77
CA LEU A 277 14.85 -7.82 14.03
C LEU A 277 14.54 -9.05 13.21
N VAL A 278 14.97 -9.02 11.96
CA VAL A 278 14.77 -10.12 11.01
C VAL A 278 16.13 -10.52 10.44
N PRO A 279 16.47 -11.81 10.40
CA PRO A 279 17.73 -12.23 9.81
C PRO A 279 17.71 -12.06 8.29
N ALA A 280 18.68 -11.32 7.75
CA ALA A 280 18.75 -10.98 6.33
C ALA A 280 18.99 -12.20 5.43
N ASP A 281 19.67 -13.23 5.94
CA ASP A 281 19.93 -14.49 5.23
C ASP A 281 18.67 -15.35 5.00
N ARG A 282 17.52 -14.96 5.55
CA ARG A 282 16.21 -15.57 5.27
C ARG A 282 15.31 -14.69 4.40
N MET A 283 15.89 -13.65 3.82
CA MET A 283 15.20 -12.64 3.03
C MET A 283 15.85 -12.50 1.65
N ARG A 284 15.04 -12.23 0.63
CA ARG A 284 15.50 -11.94 -0.73
C ARG A 284 15.20 -10.47 -1.06
N PRO A 285 16.20 -9.63 -1.38
CA PRO A 285 15.94 -8.22 -1.68
C PRO A 285 15.13 -8.06 -2.97
N PHE A 286 14.33 -7.01 -3.03
CA PHE A 286 13.68 -6.58 -4.28
C PHE A 286 14.57 -5.60 -5.05
N ARG A 287 14.69 -5.81 -6.36
CA ARG A 287 15.13 -4.79 -7.31
C ARG A 287 14.10 -3.67 -7.34
N ARG A 288 14.57 -2.42 -7.38
CA ARG A 288 13.67 -1.26 -7.50
C ARG A 288 13.19 -1.11 -8.94
N SER A 289 11.87 -0.94 -9.10
CA SER A 289 11.30 -0.61 -10.40
C SER A 289 11.84 0.72 -10.90
N LYS A 290 12.11 0.77 -12.21
CA LYS A 290 12.49 1.99 -12.93
C LYS A 290 11.34 2.54 -13.77
N PHE A 291 10.23 1.81 -13.86
CA PHE A 291 9.09 2.24 -14.64
C PHE A 291 8.38 3.39 -13.92
N HIS A 292 8.04 4.41 -14.70
CA HIS A 292 7.16 5.49 -14.30
C HIS A 292 6.43 6.02 -15.52
N GLY A 293 5.27 6.60 -15.28
CA GLY A 293 4.51 7.36 -16.25
C GLY A 293 5.18 8.68 -16.63
N VAL A 294 4.38 9.56 -17.23
CA VAL A 294 4.87 10.83 -17.75
C VAL A 294 3.89 11.95 -17.47
N HIS A 295 4.44 13.12 -17.12
CA HIS A 295 3.68 14.36 -17.06
C HIS A 295 3.22 14.77 -18.45
N ILE A 296 1.94 15.13 -18.57
CA ILE A 296 1.35 15.61 -19.82
C ILE A 296 1.37 17.15 -19.81
N GLY A 297 1.74 17.73 -20.95
CA GLY A 297 1.92 19.17 -21.12
C GLY A 297 2.61 19.49 -22.44
N GLU A 298 3.31 20.62 -22.53
CA GLU A 298 3.84 21.14 -23.80
C GLU A 298 4.69 20.12 -24.59
N LYS A 299 5.55 19.36 -23.90
CA LYS A 299 6.48 18.41 -24.55
C LYS A 299 5.88 17.04 -24.86
N VAL A 300 4.91 16.60 -24.07
CA VAL A 300 4.32 15.26 -24.16
C VAL A 300 2.82 15.39 -24.12
N ASN A 301 2.17 15.02 -25.23
CA ASN A 301 0.74 15.13 -25.40
C ASN A 301 0.13 13.79 -25.79
N LEU A 302 -1.12 13.55 -25.36
CA LEU A 302 -1.88 12.39 -25.81
C LEU A 302 -2.21 12.50 -27.32
N PRO A 303 -2.45 11.39 -28.02
CA PRO A 303 -2.26 10.00 -27.57
C PRO A 303 -0.80 9.53 -27.42
N LEU A 304 -0.61 8.58 -26.49
CA LEU A 304 0.65 7.88 -26.24
C LEU A 304 0.49 6.38 -26.48
N ALA A 305 1.36 5.80 -27.29
CA ALA A 305 1.49 4.34 -27.40
C ALA A 305 2.60 3.86 -26.46
N TRP A 306 2.27 2.94 -25.57
CA TRP A 306 3.18 2.34 -24.61
C TRP A 306 3.57 0.93 -25.04
N ASN A 307 4.85 0.60 -24.91
CA ASN A 307 5.31 -0.78 -24.95
C ASN A 307 5.12 -1.41 -23.56
N ARG A 308 4.01 -2.15 -23.38
CA ARG A 308 3.71 -2.88 -22.12
C ARG A 308 4.39 -4.25 -22.04
N GLY A 309 4.99 -4.73 -23.13
CA GLY A 309 5.73 -5.99 -23.17
C GLY A 309 7.06 -5.91 -22.41
N LEU A 310 7.72 -7.06 -22.24
CA LEU A 310 9.05 -7.15 -21.63
C LEU A 310 10.20 -6.97 -22.63
N SER A 311 9.90 -7.02 -23.93
CA SER A 311 10.88 -6.92 -25.01
C SER A 311 10.69 -5.62 -25.80
N PRO A 312 11.77 -5.08 -26.42
CA PRO A 312 11.65 -3.96 -27.34
C PRO A 312 10.73 -4.28 -28.53
N ILE A 313 10.08 -3.25 -29.07
CA ILE A 313 9.26 -3.35 -30.29
C ILE A 313 9.92 -2.60 -31.46
N GLN A 314 9.74 -3.11 -32.67
CA GLN A 314 10.38 -2.59 -33.88
C GLN A 314 9.73 -1.30 -34.38
N LYS A 315 10.55 -0.33 -34.82
CA LYS A 315 10.12 0.80 -35.65
C LYS A 315 10.13 0.42 -37.14
N PHE A 316 9.20 0.97 -37.90
CA PHE A 316 9.03 0.72 -39.32
C PHE A 316 9.00 2.03 -40.10
N THR A 317 9.47 1.98 -41.34
CA THR A 317 9.16 2.99 -42.37
C THR A 317 8.17 2.39 -43.37
N LYS A 318 7.44 3.25 -44.09
CA LYS A 318 6.51 2.83 -45.13
C LYS A 318 7.13 3.07 -46.52
N ASP A 319 7.14 2.03 -47.34
CA ASP A 319 7.54 2.06 -48.75
C ASP A 319 6.43 1.42 -49.59
N ASP A 320 5.74 2.22 -50.40
CA ASP A 320 4.47 1.87 -51.05
C ASP A 320 3.48 1.17 -50.07
N ASP A 321 3.09 -0.07 -50.36
CA ASP A 321 2.18 -0.88 -49.54
C ASP A 321 2.92 -1.85 -48.60
N LYS A 322 4.19 -1.55 -48.26
CA LYS A 322 5.01 -2.37 -47.37
C LYS A 322 5.52 -1.57 -46.18
N MET A 323 5.60 -2.26 -45.04
CA MET A 323 6.23 -1.75 -43.83
C MET A 323 7.61 -2.40 -43.68
N ILE A 324 8.66 -1.59 -43.74
CA ILE A 324 10.05 -2.05 -43.71
C ILE A 324 10.61 -1.79 -42.30
N PRO A 325 11.11 -2.83 -41.59
CA PRO A 325 11.81 -2.66 -40.32
C PRO A 325 13.04 -1.74 -40.47
N MET A 326 13.17 -0.75 -39.57
CA MET A 326 14.30 0.18 -39.60
C MET A 326 15.54 -0.31 -38.83
N GLY A 327 15.44 -1.42 -38.09
CA GLY A 327 16.46 -1.86 -37.14
C GLY A 327 16.48 -1.09 -35.81
N GLU A 328 15.76 0.04 -35.72
CA GLU A 328 15.53 0.78 -34.48
C GLU A 328 14.37 0.20 -33.66
N THR A 329 14.40 0.36 -32.33
CA THR A 329 13.38 -0.19 -31.44
C THR A 329 12.89 0.81 -30.38
N ILE A 330 11.71 0.55 -29.84
CA ILE A 330 11.16 1.20 -28.64
C ILE A 330 11.32 0.24 -27.47
N ALA A 331 12.05 0.67 -26.45
CA ALA A 331 12.35 -0.15 -25.30
C ALA A 331 11.09 -0.61 -24.54
N SER A 332 11.22 -1.71 -23.81
CA SER A 332 10.20 -2.19 -22.87
C SER A 332 9.84 -1.09 -21.86
N LYS A 333 8.55 -0.99 -21.51
CA LYS A 333 8.02 -0.04 -20.52
C LYS A 333 8.32 1.44 -20.84
N THR A 334 8.37 1.78 -22.13
CA THR A 334 8.49 3.17 -22.61
C THR A 334 7.30 3.57 -23.48
N PHE A 335 7.21 4.84 -23.84
CA PHE A 335 6.15 5.38 -24.69
C PHE A 335 6.69 6.13 -25.91
N VAL A 336 5.84 6.27 -26.92
CA VAL A 336 6.00 7.19 -28.04
C VAL A 336 4.73 8.01 -28.26
N GLN A 337 4.89 9.25 -28.73
CA GLN A 337 3.76 10.09 -29.15
C GLN A 337 3.32 9.66 -30.55
N ILE A 338 2.02 9.41 -30.71
CA ILE A 338 1.46 8.92 -31.97
C ILE A 338 0.42 9.90 -32.52
N ASN A 339 0.06 9.70 -33.77
CA ASN A 339 -1.18 10.25 -34.33
C ASN A 339 -2.38 9.41 -33.86
N ASP A 340 -3.58 9.98 -33.86
CA ASP A 340 -4.77 9.27 -33.36
C ASP A 340 -5.20 8.12 -34.27
N GLU A 341 -5.16 8.32 -35.58
CA GLU A 341 -5.61 7.34 -36.56
C GLU A 341 -4.47 6.39 -36.98
N PRO A 342 -4.58 5.08 -36.71
CA PRO A 342 -3.65 4.11 -37.26
C PRO A 342 -3.92 3.92 -38.76
N ILE A 343 -2.86 3.63 -39.52
CA ILE A 343 -2.97 3.18 -40.90
C ILE A 343 -3.01 1.65 -40.97
N LYS A 344 -3.70 1.10 -41.97
CA LYS A 344 -3.67 -0.33 -42.26
C LYS A 344 -2.73 -0.60 -43.44
N VAL A 345 -1.83 -1.56 -43.26
CA VAL A 345 -1.02 -2.11 -44.33
C VAL A 345 -1.20 -3.63 -44.30
N GLY A 346 -1.88 -4.15 -45.32
CA GLY A 346 -2.43 -5.52 -45.28
C GLY A 346 -3.43 -5.70 -44.13
N LYS A 347 -3.20 -6.71 -43.29
CA LYS A 347 -4.04 -7.02 -42.11
C LYS A 347 -3.57 -6.34 -40.81
N GLN A 348 -2.38 -5.73 -40.83
CA GLN A 348 -1.77 -5.13 -39.64
C GLN A 348 -2.03 -3.63 -39.60
N SER A 349 -2.36 -3.13 -38.41
CA SER A 349 -2.48 -1.69 -38.15
C SER A 349 -1.16 -1.15 -37.61
N TYR A 350 -0.81 0.08 -37.99
CA TYR A 350 0.40 0.77 -37.57
C TYR A 350 0.07 2.18 -37.10
N TYR A 351 0.67 2.60 -35.99
CA TYR A 351 0.56 3.97 -35.49
C TYR A 351 1.70 4.82 -36.06
N PRO A 352 1.39 5.91 -36.79
CA PRO A 352 2.40 6.89 -37.16
C PRO A 352 2.93 7.60 -35.91
N LEU A 353 4.25 7.77 -35.81
CA LEU A 353 4.88 8.53 -34.74
C LEU A 353 4.73 10.02 -35.04
N ARG A 354 4.30 10.78 -34.03
CA ARG A 354 4.08 12.23 -34.18
C ARG A 354 5.38 13.00 -34.36
N ASN A 355 6.41 12.60 -33.63
CA ASN A 355 7.69 13.32 -33.57
C ASN A 355 8.71 12.81 -34.59
N GLU A 356 8.37 11.76 -35.35
CA GLU A 356 9.25 11.14 -36.34
C GLU A 356 8.43 10.88 -37.62
N PRO A 357 8.24 11.88 -38.49
CA PRO A 357 7.45 11.74 -39.71
C PRO A 357 7.94 10.58 -40.60
N GLY A 358 7.00 9.75 -41.08
CA GLY A 358 7.31 8.55 -41.87
C GLY A 358 7.73 7.32 -41.05
N VAL A 359 7.82 7.43 -39.72
CA VAL A 359 8.11 6.33 -38.82
C VAL A 359 6.84 5.81 -38.16
N TYR A 360 6.76 4.50 -37.98
CA TYR A 360 5.60 3.80 -37.47
C TYR A 360 5.96 2.71 -36.45
N ILE A 361 5.01 2.38 -35.59
CA ILE A 361 5.04 1.14 -34.78
C ILE A 361 3.82 0.28 -35.06
N ALA A 362 3.99 -1.04 -35.04
CA ALA A 362 2.88 -1.97 -35.22
C ALA A 362 1.94 -1.97 -34.00
N ALA A 363 0.63 -1.87 -34.23
CA ALA A 363 -0.41 -2.05 -33.22
C ALA A 363 -0.53 -3.54 -32.85
N THR A 364 0.36 -4.00 -31.98
CA THR A 364 0.40 -5.39 -31.49
C THR A 364 -0.19 -5.50 -30.09
N LYS A 365 -0.31 -6.72 -29.55
CA LYS A 365 -0.77 -6.97 -28.17
C LYS A 365 0.15 -6.35 -27.10
N SER A 366 1.43 -6.13 -27.44
CA SER A 366 2.41 -5.48 -26.56
C SER A 366 2.31 -3.95 -26.59
N VAL A 367 1.45 -3.38 -27.45
CA VAL A 367 1.22 -1.94 -27.54
C VAL A 367 -0.15 -1.60 -26.97
N THR A 368 -0.15 -0.74 -25.96
CA THR A 368 -1.36 -0.15 -25.39
C THR A 368 -1.37 1.35 -25.67
N VAL A 369 -2.55 1.96 -25.79
CA VAL A 369 -2.66 3.38 -26.14
C VAL A 369 -3.52 4.13 -25.14
N THR A 370 -2.96 5.23 -24.62
CA THR A 370 -3.68 6.22 -23.84
C THR A 370 -4.20 7.31 -24.77
N ARG A 371 -5.48 7.67 -24.67
CA ARG A 371 -6.13 8.72 -25.46
C ARG A 371 -6.96 9.64 -24.58
N LEU A 372 -7.26 10.83 -25.10
CA LEU A 372 -8.23 11.72 -24.46
C LEU A 372 -9.64 11.10 -24.48
N PRO A 373 -10.42 11.22 -23.39
CA PRO A 373 -11.84 10.93 -23.44
C PRO A 373 -12.54 11.96 -24.34
N LYS A 374 -13.70 11.59 -24.90
CA LYS A 374 -14.50 12.49 -25.75
C LYS A 374 -15.32 13.51 -24.96
N LYS A 375 -15.61 13.21 -23.70
CA LYS A 375 -16.41 14.03 -22.79
C LYS A 375 -16.05 13.69 -21.35
N LEU A 376 -16.39 14.59 -20.42
CA LEU A 376 -16.29 14.32 -19.00
C LEU A 376 -17.12 13.08 -18.62
N PRO A 377 -16.61 12.21 -17.74
CA PRO A 377 -17.41 11.13 -17.18
C PRO A 377 -18.59 11.67 -16.37
N THR A 378 -19.68 10.91 -16.34
CA THR A 378 -20.81 11.21 -15.47
C THR A 378 -20.36 11.28 -14.01
N GLY A 379 -20.73 12.35 -13.31
CA GLY A 379 -20.38 12.57 -11.90
C GLY A 379 -19.09 13.36 -11.67
N VAL A 380 -18.33 13.68 -12.72
CA VAL A 380 -17.18 14.59 -12.65
C VAL A 380 -17.61 16.00 -13.04
N GLY A 381 -17.40 16.97 -12.15
CA GLY A 381 -17.70 18.38 -12.43
C GLY A 381 -16.67 19.04 -13.37
N PRO A 382 -17.01 20.19 -13.98
CA PRO A 382 -16.06 20.98 -14.76
C PRO A 382 -14.84 21.37 -13.94
N GLY A 383 -13.64 21.11 -14.47
CA GLY A 383 -12.37 21.44 -13.82
C GLY A 383 -12.02 20.58 -12.60
N GLU A 384 -12.84 19.61 -12.21
CA GLU A 384 -12.53 18.74 -11.09
C GLU A 384 -11.37 17.78 -11.44
N LYS A 385 -10.54 17.47 -10.44
CA LYS A 385 -9.55 16.40 -10.56
C LYS A 385 -10.26 15.05 -10.66
N TRP A 386 -9.83 14.19 -11.57
CA TRP A 386 -10.29 12.80 -11.64
C TRP A 386 -9.25 11.90 -12.31
N ILE A 387 -9.40 10.59 -12.13
CA ILE A 387 -8.52 9.59 -12.74
C ILE A 387 -9.35 8.69 -13.64
N GLU A 388 -8.91 8.50 -14.88
CA GLU A 388 -9.40 7.43 -15.75
C GLU A 388 -8.52 6.20 -15.57
N ALA A 389 -9.11 5.03 -15.34
CA ALA A 389 -8.42 3.75 -15.30
C ALA A 389 -9.11 2.74 -16.22
N LYS A 390 -8.45 2.35 -17.31
CA LYS A 390 -8.97 1.41 -18.31
C LYS A 390 -8.34 0.04 -18.09
N ILE A 391 -9.14 -0.93 -17.64
CA ILE A 391 -8.69 -2.29 -17.31
C ILE A 391 -8.01 -2.95 -18.53
N ASN A 392 -8.67 -2.88 -19.69
CA ASN A 392 -8.10 -3.28 -20.96
C ASN A 392 -8.00 -2.03 -21.83
N PRO A 393 -6.82 -1.41 -21.99
CA PRO A 393 -5.52 -2.09 -22.06
C PRO A 393 -4.54 -1.81 -20.89
N GLY A 394 -5.01 -1.51 -19.68
CA GLY A 394 -4.17 -1.31 -18.48
C GLY A 394 -3.53 0.08 -18.40
N THR A 395 -4.28 1.12 -18.78
CA THR A 395 -3.80 2.51 -18.78
C THR A 395 -4.50 3.35 -17.72
N LEU A 396 -3.78 4.28 -17.13
CA LEU A 396 -4.28 5.20 -16.12
C LEU A 396 -3.88 6.62 -16.47
N THR A 397 -4.80 7.58 -16.33
CA THR A 397 -4.53 8.99 -16.66
C THR A 397 -5.23 9.89 -15.65
N ALA A 398 -4.47 10.84 -15.10
CA ALA A 398 -4.96 11.88 -14.20
C ALA A 398 -5.34 13.12 -15.03
N TYR A 399 -6.48 13.72 -14.68
CA TYR A 399 -7.08 14.85 -15.39
C TYR A 399 -7.51 15.95 -14.41
N GLU A 400 -7.46 17.20 -14.87
CA GLU A 400 -8.18 18.35 -14.31
C GLU A 400 -9.21 18.82 -15.35
N GLY A 401 -10.49 18.51 -15.11
CA GLY A 401 -11.51 18.62 -16.15
C GLY A 401 -11.18 17.73 -17.35
N MET A 402 -11.04 18.29 -18.55
CA MET A 402 -10.63 17.54 -19.75
C MET A 402 -9.12 17.58 -20.02
N THR A 403 -8.36 18.28 -19.17
CA THR A 403 -6.91 18.46 -19.35
C THR A 403 -6.16 17.32 -18.68
N PRO A 404 -5.48 16.43 -19.43
CA PRO A 404 -4.61 15.42 -18.83
C PRO A 404 -3.38 16.07 -18.21
N VAL A 405 -2.98 15.61 -17.03
CA VAL A 405 -1.78 16.10 -16.32
C VAL A 405 -0.72 15.03 -16.13
N TYR A 406 -1.11 13.75 -16.16
CA TYR A 406 -0.20 12.62 -16.03
C TYR A 406 -0.80 11.36 -16.66
N ALA A 407 0.02 10.57 -17.35
CA ALA A 407 -0.38 9.30 -17.93
C ALA A 407 0.60 8.19 -17.56
N THR A 408 0.09 7.01 -17.24
CA THR A 408 0.88 5.81 -16.95
C THR A 408 0.14 4.53 -17.33
N MET A 409 0.78 3.38 -17.09
CA MET A 409 0.18 2.06 -17.11
C MET A 409 -0.02 1.54 -15.68
N PHE A 410 -1.08 0.79 -15.46
CA PHE A 410 -1.34 0.13 -14.18
C PHE A 410 -1.60 -1.36 -14.40
N SER A 411 -1.43 -2.18 -13.37
CA SER A 411 -1.82 -3.59 -13.42
C SER A 411 -3.18 -3.78 -12.74
N PRO A 412 -4.25 -4.07 -13.49
CA PRO A 412 -5.52 -4.48 -12.91
C PRO A 412 -5.47 -5.91 -12.36
N GLY A 413 -6.59 -6.35 -11.81
CA GLY A 413 -6.84 -7.70 -11.36
C GLY A 413 -6.56 -8.74 -12.44
N LYS A 414 -5.94 -9.87 -12.07
CA LYS A 414 -5.61 -10.96 -13.01
C LYS A 414 -6.84 -11.53 -13.74
N GLY A 415 -8.04 -11.38 -13.17
CA GLY A 415 -9.31 -11.76 -13.79
C GLY A 415 -9.82 -10.77 -14.84
N GLY A 416 -9.19 -9.60 -14.97
CA GLY A 416 -9.57 -8.57 -15.93
C GLY A 416 -10.84 -7.81 -15.52
N ALA A 417 -11.63 -7.43 -16.52
CA ALA A 417 -12.87 -6.69 -16.32
C ALA A 417 -13.99 -7.61 -15.81
N PRO A 418 -14.99 -7.09 -15.06
CA PRO A 418 -16.05 -7.92 -14.49
C PRO A 418 -16.83 -8.64 -15.58
N VAL A 419 -17.03 -9.94 -15.39
CA VAL A 419 -17.86 -10.79 -16.26
C VAL A 419 -19.19 -11.07 -15.55
N PRO A 420 -20.35 -10.82 -16.18
CA PRO A 420 -21.64 -11.11 -15.57
C PRO A 420 -21.76 -12.56 -15.08
N GLY A 421 -22.29 -12.76 -13.87
CA GLY A 421 -22.46 -14.08 -13.26
C GLY A 421 -21.24 -14.59 -12.46
N TYR A 422 -20.11 -13.88 -12.49
CA TYR A 422 -18.92 -14.20 -11.70
C TYR A 422 -18.75 -13.20 -10.55
N ASP A 423 -18.36 -13.70 -9.37
CA ASP A 423 -18.01 -12.84 -8.24
C ASP A 423 -16.63 -12.17 -8.51
N PRO A 424 -16.55 -10.84 -8.59
CA PRO A 424 -15.29 -10.16 -8.92
C PRO A 424 -14.17 -10.44 -7.91
N TYR A 425 -14.50 -10.61 -6.63
CA TYR A 425 -13.51 -10.82 -5.59
C TYR A 425 -12.90 -12.23 -5.67
N VAL A 426 -13.75 -13.26 -5.82
CA VAL A 426 -13.30 -14.66 -5.97
C VAL A 426 -12.40 -14.83 -7.20
N HIS A 427 -12.70 -14.12 -8.29
CA HIS A 427 -12.00 -14.25 -9.56
C HIS A 427 -10.93 -13.18 -9.80
N SER A 428 -10.64 -12.33 -8.81
CA SER A 428 -9.66 -11.24 -8.92
C SER A 428 -9.91 -10.31 -10.13
N MET A 429 -11.17 -9.95 -10.37
CA MET A 429 -11.59 -9.00 -11.39
C MET A 429 -11.63 -7.59 -10.79
N THR A 430 -11.08 -6.61 -11.51
CA THR A 430 -11.17 -5.20 -11.07
C THR A 430 -12.58 -4.68 -11.32
N LYS A 431 -13.24 -4.16 -10.29
CA LYS A 431 -14.58 -3.57 -10.42
C LYS A 431 -14.55 -2.32 -11.30
N THR A 432 -15.55 -2.16 -12.16
CA THR A 432 -15.79 -0.94 -12.95
C THR A 432 -16.78 -0.03 -12.23
N GLY A 433 -16.71 1.28 -12.51
CA GLY A 433 -17.60 2.27 -11.91
C GLY A 433 -16.94 3.61 -11.62
N PHE A 434 -17.66 4.44 -10.87
CA PHE A 434 -17.22 5.72 -10.35
C PHE A 434 -16.89 5.57 -8.86
N PHE A 435 -15.63 5.72 -8.50
CA PHE A 435 -15.14 5.48 -7.13
C PHE A 435 -14.43 6.71 -6.57
N PRO A 436 -15.11 7.55 -5.78
CA PRO A 436 -14.44 8.51 -4.92
C PRO A 436 -13.43 7.79 -4.02
N ILE A 437 -12.21 8.31 -3.87
CA ILE A 437 -11.30 7.80 -2.85
C ILE A 437 -12.01 7.91 -1.49
N GLU A 438 -11.99 6.84 -0.70
CA GLU A 438 -12.63 6.74 0.61
C GLU A 438 -11.61 6.91 1.76
N TRP A 439 -10.35 6.53 1.54
CA TRP A 439 -9.28 6.61 2.54
C TRP A 439 -7.90 6.59 1.88
N LYS A 440 -6.93 7.30 2.47
CA LYS A 440 -5.53 7.31 2.03
C LYS A 440 -4.61 6.90 3.18
N ASP A 441 -3.72 5.94 2.95
CA ASP A 441 -2.63 5.54 3.86
C ASP A 441 -1.27 5.79 3.20
N HIS A 442 -0.39 6.54 3.87
CA HIS A 442 0.97 6.75 3.35
C HIS A 442 1.73 5.42 3.29
N VAL A 443 1.62 4.62 4.34
CA VAL A 443 2.10 3.24 4.42
C VAL A 443 1.16 2.42 5.31
N SER A 444 0.86 1.18 4.94
CA SER A 444 0.13 0.24 5.79
C SER A 444 0.44 -1.21 5.44
N VAL A 445 0.17 -2.12 6.38
CA VAL A 445 0.15 -3.55 6.09
C VAL A 445 -1.08 -3.90 5.26
N MET A 446 -0.91 -4.73 4.23
CA MET A 446 -1.99 -5.38 3.50
C MET A 446 -1.92 -6.89 3.66
N SER A 447 -3.06 -7.55 3.82
CA SER A 447 -3.15 -9.00 4.02
C SER A 447 -4.52 -9.53 3.53
N PRO A 448 -4.57 -10.75 2.97
CA PRO A 448 -5.83 -11.45 2.72
C PRO A 448 -6.48 -12.01 4.00
N ASP A 449 -5.78 -11.98 5.15
CA ASP A 449 -6.32 -12.51 6.40
C ASP A 449 -7.44 -11.61 6.96
N LYS A 450 -8.48 -12.26 7.47
CA LYS A 450 -9.64 -11.58 8.10
C LYS A 450 -9.36 -11.13 9.54
N GLU A 451 -8.35 -11.73 10.18
CA GLU A 451 -7.99 -11.47 11.57
C GLU A 451 -6.74 -10.61 11.66
N TRP A 452 -6.72 -9.69 12.62
CA TRP A 452 -5.51 -8.96 13.00
C TRP A 452 -4.93 -9.51 14.31
N PRO A 453 -3.60 -9.74 14.43
CA PRO A 453 -2.59 -9.59 13.37
C PRO A 453 -2.64 -10.75 12.36
N PRO A 454 -2.21 -10.54 11.09
CA PRO A 454 -2.26 -11.59 10.07
C PRO A 454 -1.37 -12.79 10.43
N LYS A 455 -1.66 -13.97 9.92
CA LYS A 455 -0.94 -15.21 10.24
C LYS A 455 -0.48 -15.98 9.00
N LYS A 456 -1.10 -15.76 7.84
CA LYS A 456 -0.85 -16.56 6.63
C LYS A 456 0.00 -15.84 5.60
N LEU A 457 -0.27 -14.57 5.37
CA LEU A 457 0.44 -13.76 4.38
C LEU A 457 0.27 -12.29 4.72
N TRP A 458 1.34 -11.50 4.66
CA TRP A 458 1.21 -10.05 4.68
C TRP A 458 2.25 -9.36 3.81
N ILE A 459 1.90 -8.17 3.38
CA ILE A 459 2.76 -7.23 2.69
C ILE A 459 2.88 -6.04 3.63
N SER A 460 4.02 -5.89 4.30
CA SER A 460 4.20 -4.80 5.26
C SER A 460 4.49 -3.49 4.57
N GLU A 461 3.91 -2.40 5.09
CA GLU A 461 4.22 -1.02 4.68
C GLU A 461 4.09 -0.77 3.17
N VAL A 462 3.02 -1.29 2.56
CA VAL A 462 2.63 -0.96 1.19
C VAL A 462 2.49 0.57 1.09
N PRO A 463 3.24 1.24 0.21
CA PRO A 463 3.19 2.69 0.09
C PRO A 463 1.94 3.20 -0.63
N HIS A 464 1.60 4.44 -0.32
CA HIS A 464 0.75 5.32 -1.12
C HIS A 464 -0.61 4.70 -1.48
N ILE A 465 -1.26 4.08 -0.49
CA ILE A 465 -2.52 3.36 -0.64
C ILE A 465 -3.67 4.35 -0.68
N GLN A 466 -4.58 4.19 -1.63
CA GLN A 466 -5.78 4.99 -1.81
C GLN A 466 -6.97 4.04 -2.01
N TYR A 467 -7.74 3.82 -0.96
CA TYR A 467 -8.90 2.94 -0.98
C TYR A 467 -10.03 3.59 -1.76
N LEU A 468 -10.62 2.83 -2.68
CA LEU A 468 -11.72 3.24 -3.54
C LEU A 468 -13.05 2.71 -3.01
N ARG A 469 -13.04 1.43 -2.65
CA ARG A 469 -14.10 0.74 -1.92
C ARG A 469 -13.48 -0.52 -1.34
N ALA A 470 -13.02 -0.45 -0.09
CA ALA A 470 -12.25 -1.53 0.51
C ALA A 470 -12.93 -2.91 0.29
N PRO A 471 -12.19 -3.94 -0.16
CA PRO A 471 -10.73 -3.98 -0.28
C PRO A 471 -10.12 -3.38 -1.56
N LEU A 472 -10.93 -2.92 -2.52
CA LEU A 472 -10.42 -2.30 -3.76
C LEU A 472 -9.66 -1.02 -3.45
N ALA A 473 -8.38 -0.99 -3.83
CA ALA A 473 -7.50 0.15 -3.65
C ALA A 473 -6.61 0.38 -4.87
N MET A 474 -6.15 1.63 -5.01
CA MET A 474 -5.00 2.00 -5.82
C MET A 474 -3.78 2.11 -4.92
N HIS A 475 -2.72 1.38 -5.20
CA HIS A 475 -1.52 1.36 -4.35
C HIS A 475 -0.26 0.99 -5.11
N VAL A 476 0.90 1.23 -4.49
CA VAL A 476 2.18 0.80 -5.03
C VAL A 476 2.31 -0.73 -5.00
N ALA A 477 2.83 -1.31 -6.08
CA ALA A 477 3.31 -2.68 -6.14
C ALA A 477 4.81 -2.70 -6.44
N TYR A 478 5.64 -2.88 -5.41
CA TYR A 478 7.11 -2.89 -5.56
C TYR A 478 7.69 -4.26 -5.94
N TRP A 479 6.84 -5.26 -6.19
CA TRP A 479 7.22 -6.67 -6.35
C TRP A 479 7.14 -7.20 -7.78
N HIS A 480 6.59 -6.44 -8.74
CA HIS A 480 6.44 -6.85 -10.14
C HIS A 480 6.60 -5.67 -11.13
N GLU A 481 6.86 -5.97 -12.41
CA GLU A 481 6.95 -4.97 -13.51
C GLU A 481 5.81 -5.12 -14.53
N ASP A 482 4.78 -5.90 -14.20
CA ASP A 482 3.64 -6.15 -15.06
C ASP A 482 2.71 -4.94 -15.26
N PHE A 483 3.18 -3.70 -15.09
CA PHE A 483 2.40 -2.48 -15.36
C PHE A 483 1.91 -2.47 -16.81
N GLY A 484 0.60 -2.31 -16.97
CA GLY A 484 -0.13 -2.49 -18.22
C GLY A 484 -0.77 -3.87 -18.35
N ASN A 485 -0.28 -4.90 -17.66
CA ASN A 485 -0.78 -6.28 -17.71
C ASN A 485 -1.66 -6.64 -16.52
N LEU A 486 -2.55 -7.63 -16.69
CA LEU A 486 -3.37 -8.17 -15.61
C LEU A 486 -2.47 -8.89 -14.60
N LYS A 487 -2.49 -8.51 -13.31
CA LYS A 487 -1.59 -9.06 -12.29
C LYS A 487 -2.13 -9.06 -10.86
N SER A 488 -2.88 -8.02 -10.47
CA SER A 488 -3.26 -7.82 -9.07
C SER A 488 -4.35 -8.81 -8.62
N ALA A 489 -4.67 -8.78 -7.32
CA ALA A 489 -5.78 -9.54 -6.76
C ALA A 489 -7.15 -8.86 -6.98
N GLU A 490 -7.18 -7.62 -7.47
CA GLU A 490 -8.34 -6.82 -7.93
C GLU A 490 -7.96 -5.33 -8.00
N CYS A 491 -6.98 -4.92 -7.18
CA CYS A 491 -6.47 -3.56 -7.02
C CYS A 491 -5.91 -2.94 -8.30
N VAL A 492 -5.77 -1.60 -8.27
CA VAL A 492 -5.06 -0.81 -9.26
C VAL A 492 -3.60 -0.71 -8.82
N ASN A 493 -2.75 -1.63 -9.28
CA ASN A 493 -1.33 -1.63 -8.93
C ASN A 493 -0.56 -0.60 -9.77
N LEU A 494 0.15 0.28 -9.09
CA LEU A 494 1.00 1.32 -9.68
C LEU A 494 2.48 1.06 -9.39
N SER A 495 3.35 1.61 -10.23
CA SER A 495 4.77 1.66 -9.91
C SER A 495 5.01 2.56 -8.69
N PRO A 496 6.13 2.38 -7.98
CA PRO A 496 6.47 3.21 -6.82
C PRO A 496 6.43 4.72 -7.12
N GLU A 497 6.99 5.16 -8.24
CA GLU A 497 6.98 6.58 -8.65
C GLU A 497 5.57 7.06 -9.01
N ASP A 498 4.81 6.25 -9.75
CA ASP A 498 3.43 6.59 -10.13
C ASP A 498 2.50 6.68 -8.92
N GLY A 499 2.63 5.75 -7.98
CA GLY A 499 1.85 5.75 -6.74
C GLY A 499 2.16 6.97 -5.88
N ALA A 500 3.44 7.36 -5.80
CA ALA A 500 3.85 8.57 -5.07
C ALA A 500 3.28 9.84 -5.71
N PHE A 501 3.37 9.98 -7.05
CA PHE A 501 2.76 11.08 -7.77
C PHE A 501 1.25 11.13 -7.53
N MET A 502 0.55 10.01 -7.74
CA MET A 502 -0.91 9.95 -7.57
C MET A 502 -1.31 10.30 -6.14
N PHE A 503 -0.61 9.78 -5.13
CA PHE A 503 -0.93 10.06 -3.73
C PHE A 503 -0.69 11.53 -3.36
N GLY A 504 0.34 12.16 -3.92
CA GLY A 504 0.60 13.59 -3.73
C GLY A 504 -0.40 14.48 -4.46
N TRP A 505 -0.87 14.07 -5.65
CA TRP A 505 -1.74 14.88 -6.50
C TRP A 505 -3.23 14.77 -6.14
N THR A 506 -3.70 13.60 -5.68
CA THR A 506 -5.11 13.37 -5.32
C THR A 506 -5.52 14.04 -4.02
N ASP A 507 -6.81 14.38 -3.93
CA ASP A 507 -7.41 14.98 -2.75
C ASP A 507 -8.06 13.94 -1.82
N PRO A 508 -8.03 14.18 -0.50
CA PRO A 508 -7.38 15.31 0.17
C PRO A 508 -5.85 15.11 0.27
N PRO A 509 -5.08 16.22 0.36
CA PRO A 509 -3.65 16.13 0.66
C PRO A 509 -3.44 15.59 2.08
N LEU A 510 -2.41 14.77 2.27
CA LEU A 510 -2.07 14.24 3.59
C LEU A 510 -1.44 15.36 4.45
N PRO A 511 -2.04 15.73 5.60
CA PRO A 511 -1.49 16.79 6.43
C PRO A 511 -0.17 16.38 7.09
N GLU A 512 0.63 17.38 7.47
CA GLU A 512 1.87 17.14 8.20
C GLU A 512 1.64 16.32 9.47
N GLY A 513 2.42 15.25 9.64
CA GLY A 513 2.37 14.39 10.82
C GLY A 513 1.27 13.33 10.80
N TRP A 514 0.40 13.34 9.80
CA TRP A 514 -0.62 12.32 9.63
C TRP A 514 -0.05 11.15 8.82
N GLY A 515 -0.41 9.92 9.21
CA GLY A 515 -0.08 8.69 8.49
C GLY A 515 -1.18 8.23 7.54
N GLY A 516 -2.41 8.69 7.74
CA GLY A 516 -3.55 8.43 6.87
C GLY A 516 -4.65 9.46 7.04
N ILE A 517 -5.53 9.58 6.04
CA ILE A 517 -6.58 10.60 5.97
C ILE A 517 -7.84 10.09 5.28
N ARG A 518 -9.00 10.50 5.80
CA ARG A 518 -10.32 10.35 5.18
C ARG A 518 -10.78 11.65 4.53
N PRO A 519 -11.33 11.64 3.31
CA PRO A 519 -12.04 12.78 2.75
C PRO A 519 -13.33 13.13 3.53
N GLY A 520 -13.84 14.34 3.33
CA GLY A 520 -15.03 14.83 4.02
C GLY A 520 -14.74 15.27 5.47
N ASP A 521 -15.80 15.60 6.21
CA ASP A 521 -15.72 16.09 7.59
C ASP A 521 -14.73 17.25 7.81
N GLY A 522 -14.62 18.11 6.79
CA GLY A 522 -13.72 19.25 6.72
C GLY A 522 -12.48 19.00 5.87
N ASN A 523 -11.98 17.75 5.75
CA ASN A 523 -10.72 17.42 5.04
C ASN A 523 -10.71 17.73 3.55
N GLY A 524 -11.87 18.05 2.97
CA GLY A 524 -12.01 18.39 1.57
C GLY A 524 -12.76 17.31 0.80
N LYS A 525 -12.92 17.55 -0.51
CA LYS A 525 -13.46 16.56 -1.43
C LYS A 525 -12.44 15.44 -1.67
N SER A 526 -12.92 14.33 -2.21
CA SER A 526 -12.12 13.20 -2.69
C SER A 526 -11.96 13.30 -4.21
N THR A 527 -10.78 12.93 -4.74
CA THR A 527 -10.63 12.70 -6.17
C THR A 527 -11.32 11.39 -6.59
N PRO A 528 -12.24 11.39 -7.57
CA PRO A 528 -12.83 10.16 -8.09
C PRO A 528 -11.90 9.44 -9.08
N VAL A 529 -11.96 8.11 -9.02
CA VAL A 529 -11.36 7.18 -9.99
C VAL A 529 -12.49 6.54 -10.79
N VAL A 530 -12.48 6.76 -12.10
CA VAL A 530 -13.44 6.19 -13.05
C VAL A 530 -12.78 4.97 -13.69
N ILE A 531 -13.26 3.79 -13.33
CA ILE A 531 -12.72 2.52 -13.83
C ILE A 531 -13.65 1.96 -14.92
N THR A 532 -13.12 1.77 -16.12
CA THR A 532 -13.85 1.17 -17.25
C THR A 532 -13.17 -0.10 -17.75
N ALA A 533 -13.94 -0.93 -18.45
CA ALA A 533 -13.39 -2.10 -19.11
C ALA A 533 -12.44 -1.72 -20.27
N PHE A 534 -12.75 -0.63 -21.01
CA PHE A 534 -12.06 -0.16 -22.21
C PHE A 534 -11.91 1.36 -22.27
#